data_AF-A0A4S8KJF0-F1
#
_entry.id   AF-A0A4S8KJF0-F1
#
_cell.length_a   1.000
_cell.length_b   1.000
_cell.length_c   1.000
_cell.angle_alpha   90.00
_cell.angle_beta   90.00
_cell.angle_gamma   90.00
#
_symmetry.space_group_name_H-M   'P 1'
#
loop_
_entity.id
_entity.type
_entity.pdbx_description
1 polymer ?
#
loop_
_entity_poly.entity_id
_entity_poly.type
_entity_poly.pdbx_seq_one_letter_code
_entity_poly.pdbx_strand_id
1 'polypeptide(L)'
;MLTDAANATVSFTLRNTSAFFLWGAVNHDHSTKKATLTSQKDGSSEIVTINDYSAILDFIQILYWKSNLNRNETYTVQITNLENSKFISFSSLDIIDGYVLSNLVRE
;
A
#
# COMPACT_ATOMS: atom_id res chain seq x y z
N MET A 1 -4.49 -1.24 11.85
CA MET A 1 -3.78 -0.12 12.55
C MET A 1 -4.69 1.09 12.55
N LEU A 2 -4.75 1.85 13.64
CA LEU A 2 -5.51 3.10 13.75
C LEU A 2 -4.66 4.19 14.44
N THR A 3 -4.53 5.36 13.84
CA THR A 3 -3.87 6.55 14.42
C THR A 3 -4.31 7.81 13.69
N ASP A 4 -4.25 8.96 14.34
CA ASP A 4 -4.59 10.28 13.80
C ASP A 4 -3.44 11.30 13.91
N ALA A 5 -2.27 10.87 14.39
CA ALA A 5 -1.11 11.74 14.53
C ALA A 5 -0.51 12.07 13.15
N ALA A 6 -0.18 13.35 12.93
CA ALA A 6 0.57 13.76 11.75
C ALA A 6 1.94 13.09 11.71
N ASN A 7 2.41 12.75 10.51
CA ASN A 7 3.67 12.03 10.25
C ASN A 7 3.76 10.64 10.89
N ALA A 8 2.66 10.10 11.45
CA ALA A 8 2.62 8.70 11.82
C ALA A 8 2.85 7.84 10.58
N THR A 9 3.68 6.81 10.71
CA THR A 9 4.06 5.94 9.61
C THR A 9 3.79 4.49 9.94
N VAL A 10 3.45 3.72 8.91
CA VAL A 10 3.54 2.27 8.92
C VAL A 10 4.40 1.83 7.76
N SER A 11 5.21 0.80 7.99
CA SER A 11 6.08 0.25 6.96
C SER A 11 5.93 -1.27 6.92
N PHE A 12 5.83 -1.80 5.70
CA PHE A 12 5.77 -3.22 5.39
C PHE A 12 6.96 -3.59 4.52
N THR A 13 7.57 -4.74 4.79
CA THR A 13 8.59 -5.32 3.91
C THR A 13 7.96 -6.45 3.09
N LEU A 14 8.00 -6.30 1.77
CA LEU A 14 7.44 -7.25 0.82
C LEU A 14 8.56 -8.12 0.24
N ARG A 15 8.39 -9.44 0.32
CA ARG A 15 9.28 -10.45 -0.26
C ARG A 15 8.44 -11.42 -1.07
N ASN A 16 8.99 -11.98 -2.15
CA ASN A 16 8.26 -12.89 -3.03
C ASN A 16 6.94 -12.27 -3.48
N THR A 17 6.99 -11.05 -4.01
CA THR A 17 5.79 -10.25 -4.29
C THR A 17 5.79 -9.76 -5.72
N SER A 18 4.78 -10.16 -6.49
CA SER A 18 4.51 -9.65 -7.83
C SER A 18 3.40 -8.59 -7.83
N ALA A 19 2.52 -8.61 -6.84
CA ALA A 19 1.49 -7.59 -6.61
C ALA A 19 1.06 -7.56 -5.14
N PHE A 20 0.45 -6.46 -4.69
CA PHE A 20 -0.19 -6.38 -3.39
C PHE A 20 -1.42 -5.46 -3.40
N PHE A 21 -2.29 -5.66 -2.41
CA PHE A 21 -3.42 -4.78 -2.09
C PHE A 21 -3.38 -4.41 -0.62
N LEU A 22 -3.36 -3.12 -0.33
CA LEU A 22 -3.53 -2.57 1.01
C LEU A 22 -4.99 -2.18 1.19
N TRP A 23 -5.66 -2.87 2.10
CA TRP A 23 -7.05 -2.65 2.44
C TRP A 23 -7.20 -1.85 3.72
N GLY A 24 -8.29 -1.12 3.81
CA GLY A 24 -8.62 -0.35 4.99
C GLY A 24 -9.97 0.32 4.91
N ALA A 25 -10.19 1.24 5.84
CA ALA A 25 -11.43 1.98 5.93
C ALA A 25 -11.34 3.32 5.21
N VAL A 26 -12.46 3.77 4.65
CA VAL A 26 -12.70 5.14 4.22
C VAL A 26 -13.75 5.77 5.12
N ASN A 27 -13.55 7.03 5.52
CA ASN A 27 -14.48 7.72 6.42
C ASN A 27 -14.34 9.25 6.31
N HIS A 28 -15.27 9.99 6.92
CA HIS A 28 -15.33 11.45 6.85
C HIS A 28 -14.23 12.15 7.67
N ASP A 29 -13.67 11.45 8.65
CA ASP A 29 -12.56 11.88 9.51
C ASP A 29 -11.18 11.42 8.97
N HIS A 30 -11.15 10.87 7.76
CA HIS A 30 -9.93 10.55 7.01
C HIS A 30 -9.53 11.69 6.06
N SER A 31 -8.36 11.57 5.41
CA SER A 31 -7.82 12.57 4.45
C SER A 31 -6.59 12.03 3.72
N THR A 32 -5.88 12.88 3.00
CA THR A 32 -4.71 12.52 2.19
C THR A 32 -3.59 11.83 2.99
N LYS A 33 -3.05 10.74 2.46
CA LYS A 33 -1.87 10.00 2.93
C LYS A 33 -0.81 9.93 1.82
N LYS A 34 0.45 9.74 2.21
CA LYS A 34 1.54 9.47 1.26
C LYS A 34 1.96 8.01 1.34
N ALA A 35 1.86 7.30 0.23
CA ALA A 35 2.49 6.00 0.04
C ALA A 35 3.86 6.17 -0.62
N THR A 36 4.83 5.39 -0.17
CA THR A 36 6.15 5.29 -0.77
C THR A 36 6.50 3.82 -0.91
N LEU A 37 6.71 3.37 -2.13
CA LEU A 37 7.19 2.03 -2.46
C LEU A 37 8.64 2.15 -2.88
N THR A 38 9.55 1.53 -2.12
CA THR A 38 10.99 1.59 -2.39
C THR A 38 11.53 0.20 -2.71
N SER A 39 12.23 0.04 -3.83
CA SER A 39 13.03 -1.17 -4.09
C SER A 39 14.27 -1.16 -3.22
N GLN A 40 14.51 -2.24 -2.48
CA GLN A 40 15.72 -2.38 -1.67
C GLN A 40 16.95 -2.74 -2.50
N LYS A 41 16.78 -3.07 -3.79
CA LYS A 41 17.88 -3.42 -4.69
C LYS A 41 18.71 -2.20 -5.10
N ASP A 42 18.03 -1.12 -5.48
CA ASP A 42 18.66 0.09 -6.02
C ASP A 42 18.23 1.38 -5.31
N GLY A 43 17.32 1.29 -4.34
CA GLY A 43 16.78 2.45 -3.61
C GLY A 43 15.78 3.28 -4.42
N SER A 44 15.41 2.85 -5.64
CA SER A 44 14.41 3.53 -6.44
C SER A 44 13.07 3.55 -5.68
N SER A 45 12.38 4.68 -5.74
CA SER A 45 11.13 4.88 -5.01
C SER A 45 10.03 5.46 -5.89
N GLU A 46 8.84 4.90 -5.76
CA GLU A 46 7.60 5.46 -6.29
C GLU A 46 6.80 6.06 -5.15
N ILE A 47 6.34 7.30 -5.34
CA ILE A 47 5.54 8.03 -4.37
C ILE A 47 4.16 8.27 -4.95
N VAL A 48 3.14 7.89 -4.19
CA VAL A 48 1.73 8.07 -4.57
C VAL A 48 0.97 8.72 -3.42
N THR A 49 0.06 9.61 -3.77
CA THR A 49 -0.88 10.20 -2.84
C THR A 49 -2.15 9.36 -2.81
N ILE A 50 -2.56 8.93 -1.62
CA ILE A 50 -3.82 8.20 -1.39
C ILE A 50 -4.79 9.17 -0.71
N ASN A 51 -6.08 9.11 -1.04
CA ASN A 51 -7.12 9.80 -0.29
C ASN A 51 -8.18 8.79 0.15
N ASP A 52 -8.27 8.57 1.46
CA ASP A 52 -9.22 7.67 2.10
C ASP A 52 -10.41 8.42 2.74
N TYR A 53 -10.63 9.68 2.38
CA TYR A 53 -11.84 10.42 2.74
C TYR A 53 -13.06 9.89 1.99
N SER A 54 -14.16 9.69 2.73
CA SER A 54 -15.47 9.38 2.17
C SER A 54 -16.57 9.97 3.04
N ALA A 55 -17.68 10.42 2.44
CA ALA A 55 -18.87 10.82 3.19
C ALA A 55 -19.60 9.62 3.84
N ILE A 56 -19.27 8.39 3.41
CA ILE A 56 -19.84 7.14 3.90
C ILE A 56 -18.72 6.31 4.52
N LEU A 57 -18.99 5.74 5.69
CA LEU A 57 -18.09 4.80 6.34
C LEU A 57 -18.16 3.44 5.65
N ASP A 58 -17.01 2.98 5.16
CA ASP A 58 -16.80 1.60 4.69
C ASP A 58 -15.47 1.09 5.23
N PHE A 59 -15.44 -0.15 5.69
CA PHE A 59 -14.29 -0.78 6.34
C PHE A 59 -13.43 -1.62 5.39
N ILE A 60 -13.89 -1.89 4.16
CA ILE A 60 -13.22 -2.81 3.23
C ILE A 60 -13.08 -2.13 1.86
N GLN A 61 -12.12 -1.21 1.75
CA GLN A 61 -11.75 -0.56 0.50
C GLN A 61 -10.28 -0.77 0.16
N ILE A 62 -9.96 -0.87 -1.12
CA ILE A 62 -8.58 -0.87 -1.61
C ILE A 62 -8.06 0.56 -1.50
N LEU A 63 -7.15 0.79 -0.55
CA LEU A 63 -6.56 2.11 -0.35
C LEU A 63 -5.34 2.31 -1.24
N TYR A 64 -4.56 1.25 -1.45
CA TYR A 64 -3.39 1.29 -2.32
C TYR A 64 -3.07 -0.09 -2.87
N TRP A 65 -2.62 -0.15 -4.11
CA TRP A 65 -2.21 -1.40 -4.72
C TRP A 65 -1.11 -1.15 -5.73
N LYS A 66 -0.34 -2.20 -6.00
CA LYS A 66 0.65 -2.21 -7.08
C LYS A 66 0.76 -3.62 -7.63
N SER A 67 1.01 -3.71 -8.94
CA SER A 67 1.33 -4.95 -9.64
C SER A 67 2.61 -4.80 -10.44
N ASN A 68 3.01 -5.86 -11.15
CA ASN A 68 4.21 -5.93 -11.96
C ASN A 68 5.50 -5.69 -11.17
N LEU A 69 5.50 -6.06 -9.89
CA LEU A 69 6.70 -6.08 -9.07
C LEU A 69 7.57 -7.27 -9.46
N ASN A 70 8.89 -7.08 -9.40
CA ASN A 70 9.82 -8.19 -9.59
C ASN A 70 9.80 -9.04 -8.31
N ARG A 71 9.19 -10.23 -8.35
CA ARG A 71 9.07 -11.12 -7.18
C ARG A 71 10.40 -11.48 -6.51
N ASN A 72 11.51 -11.41 -7.25
CA ASN A 72 12.84 -11.74 -6.73
C ASN A 72 13.48 -10.56 -5.98
N GLU A 73 12.85 -9.39 -5.98
CA GLU A 73 13.29 -8.21 -5.25
C GLU A 73 12.53 -8.07 -3.93
N THR A 74 13.15 -7.35 -2.99
CA THR A 74 12.49 -6.96 -1.73
C THR A 74 12.10 -5.49 -1.83
N TYR A 75 10.87 -5.19 -1.42
CA TYR A 75 10.34 -3.83 -1.43
C TYR A 75 9.96 -3.39 -0.02
N THR A 76 10.02 -2.09 0.24
CA THR A 76 9.40 -1.48 1.42
C THR A 76 8.22 -0.64 0.95
N VAL A 77 7.03 -0.90 1.50
CA VAL A 77 5.87 -0.02 1.36
C VAL A 77 5.70 0.75 2.66
N GLN A 78 5.80 2.06 2.60
CA GLN A 78 5.59 2.95 3.73
C GLN A 78 4.38 3.85 3.47
N ILE A 79 3.43 3.89 4.41
CA ILE A 79 2.31 4.84 4.39
C ILE A 79 2.51 5.85 5.50
N THR A 80 2.38 7.13 5.16
CA THR A 80 2.58 8.27 6.07
C THR A 80 1.31 9.09 6.15
N ASN A 81 0.89 9.42 7.38
CA ASN A 81 -0.18 10.39 7.61
C ASN A 81 0.33 11.80 7.35
N LEU A 82 -0.36 12.55 6.50
CA LEU A 82 0.07 13.92 6.17
C LEU A 82 -0.60 14.97 7.06
N GLU A 83 -1.75 14.64 7.65
CA GLU A 83 -2.58 15.60 8.38
C GLU A 83 -2.81 15.15 9.82
N ASN A 84 -2.80 16.11 10.74
CA ASN A 84 -3.12 15.84 12.14
C ASN A 84 -4.63 15.71 12.33
N SER A 85 -5.06 14.86 13.26
CA SER A 85 -6.48 14.60 13.54
C SER A 85 -7.24 14.04 12.33
N LYS A 86 -6.52 13.43 11.38
CA LYS A 86 -7.06 12.68 10.25
C LYS A 86 -6.60 11.24 10.36
N PHE A 87 -7.55 10.32 10.41
CA PHE A 87 -7.24 8.93 10.72
C PHE A 87 -6.59 8.22 9.55
N ILE A 88 -5.64 7.33 9.87
CA ILE A 88 -5.21 6.19 9.07
C ILE A 88 -5.94 4.97 9.61
N SER A 89 -6.58 4.18 8.74
CA SER A 89 -7.13 2.87 9.12
C SER A 89 -6.81 1.79 8.09
N PHE A 90 -5.99 0.80 8.48
CA PHE A 90 -5.67 -0.37 7.66
C PHE A 90 -6.21 -1.64 8.29
N SER A 91 -6.79 -2.51 7.45
CA SER A 91 -7.36 -3.80 7.84
C SER A 91 -6.45 -4.97 7.45
N SER A 92 -5.99 -5.03 6.20
CA SER A 92 -5.10 -6.09 5.72
C SER A 92 -4.14 -5.61 4.62
N LEU A 93 -3.06 -6.37 4.44
CA LEU A 93 -2.17 -6.28 3.30
C LEU A 93 -2.10 -7.65 2.64
N ASP A 94 -2.71 -7.76 1.47
CA ASP A 94 -2.71 -8.99 0.69
C ASP A 94 -1.52 -8.99 -0.26
N ILE A 95 -0.72 -10.05 -0.21
CA ILE A 95 0.48 -10.23 -1.03
C ILE A 95 0.22 -11.33 -2.05
N ILE A 96 0.55 -11.05 -3.30
CA ILE A 96 0.47 -12.00 -4.40
C ILE A 96 1.89 -12.38 -4.82
N ASP A 97 2.24 -13.65 -4.66
CA ASP A 97 3.43 -14.27 -5.25
C ASP A 97 3.04 -14.97 -6.55
N GLY A 98 2.84 -14.17 -7.59
CA GLY A 98 2.58 -14.65 -8.93
C GLY A 98 3.88 -15.02 -9.63
N TYR A 99 3.93 -16.23 -10.19
CA TYR A 99 5.01 -16.67 -11.05
C TYR A 99 4.45 -17.21 -12.36
N VAL A 100 4.90 -16.66 -13.48
CA VAL A 100 4.61 -17.21 -14.81
C VAL A 100 5.78 -18.12 -15.17
N LEU A 101 5.51 -19.41 -15.31
CA LEU A 101 6.44 -20.34 -15.95
C LEU A 101 6.58 -19.91 -17.41
N SER A 102 7.80 -19.57 -17.82
CA SER A 102 8.16 -19.11 -19.17
C SER A 102 7.69 -20.03 -20.31
N ASN A 103 7.26 -21.25 -19.99
CA ASN A 103 6.91 -22.29 -20.95
C ASN A 103 5.39 -22.37 -21.22
N LEU A 104 4.56 -21.56 -20.54
CA LEU A 104 3.09 -21.60 -20.63
C LEU A 104 2.48 -20.41 -21.37
N VAL A 105 3.27 -19.40 -21.75
CA VAL A 105 2.82 -18.31 -22.62
C VAL A 105 3.07 -18.74 -24.06
N ARG A 106 2.14 -19.50 -24.64
CA ARG A 106 2.03 -19.59 -26.09
C ARG A 106 1.28 -18.35 -26.56
N GLU A 107 1.97 -17.47 -27.29
CA GLU A 107 1.34 -16.46 -28.14
C GLU A 107 0.53 -17.11 -29.26
#